data_AF-A0ABD6EUZ9-F1
#
_entry.id   AF-A0ABD6EUZ9-F1
#
_cell.length_a   1.000
_cell.length_b   1.000
_cell.length_c   1.000
_cell.angle_alpha   90.00
_cell.angle_beta   90.00
_cell.angle_gamma   90.00
#
_symmetry.space_group_name_H-M   'P 1'
#
loop_
_entity.id
_entity.type
_entity.pdbx_description
1 polymer ?
#
loop_
_entity_poly.entity_id
_entity_poly.type
_entity_poly.pdbx_seq_one_letter_code
_entity_poly.pdbx_strand_id
1 'polypeptide(L)'
;MGMTESPSAVTKLLSKANTALPVESIRSESLRPVSTPSTEQKKVGENKFVLKGEERVGQSSRKMYDSKELSEAESEAEDAEKLSKTEERRESGDDEEEDEDDDDEKEEEEDIKIDQRRDRSIAKPSGRSAKGQEESAHPEGSEIQKVPEGIGDQEASAQLPIPGSETVSAIPTSSATQGTLQHNHDRANCLGMKLKKDFHLTIFCHLMPRLSESNIGFHDLYWNYDGDKLRKRRIRVSKMFRLIRIENVSLYDSTIISRLIRICLLDTTGKTGVQVVSNVHTIRAQLQRRNKRVWTFISKTDGQHSSIDHSDFFVRSNYSQKDVVMIIEVSVLRMSENAECTETSLGFAVLPIMADESTSCLQNKTYTLVLQEYNIFGSRTSFGQLKTPAKGSVKVKLQVFDIPNQIIGFVDSLPDVLIWNPMFARMAFYYRRLLCETLLKSKTNLMSTELLSDAFLATFPVIADQTDLMDFVRSIWMERKKQLENKENEAVEAANFRDLFMRTAFILYRTVPMPDYCLTNPRALIERSNIFKSLHESLQQRNSELKYLSSIRCKPINIQDYALDIVGSHSLD
;
A
#
# COMPACT_ATOMS: atom_id res chain seq x y z
N MET A 1 26.97 -0.20 50.66
CA MET A 1 26.71 -1.66 50.71
C MET A 1 26.94 -2.21 49.30
N GLY A 2 27.52 -3.40 49.16
CA GLY A 2 27.48 -4.16 47.89
C GLY A 2 28.27 -3.58 46.70
N MET A 3 29.60 -3.55 46.79
CA MET A 3 30.49 -3.56 45.61
C MET A 3 31.18 -4.93 45.51
N THR A 4 31.40 -5.43 44.29
CA THR A 4 32.46 -6.35 43.83
C THR A 4 32.15 -6.65 42.35
N GLU A 5 32.95 -6.20 41.38
CA GLU A 5 34.28 -6.69 40.96
C GLU A 5 34.26 -7.99 40.14
N SER A 6 34.59 -7.85 38.86
CA SER A 6 35.36 -8.84 38.08
C SER A 6 36.84 -8.42 38.14
N PRO A 7 37.84 -9.32 38.04
CA PRO A 7 38.39 -9.58 36.70
C PRO A 7 39.16 -10.91 36.47
N SER A 8 39.58 -11.10 35.21
CA SER A 8 40.91 -11.60 34.79
C SER A 8 41.16 -13.10 34.49
N ALA A 9 41.32 -13.37 33.19
CA ALA A 9 42.42 -14.08 32.53
C ALA A 9 43.04 -15.39 33.08
N VAL A 10 43.06 -16.40 32.20
CA VAL A 10 44.25 -17.23 31.93
C VAL A 10 44.49 -17.26 30.42
N THR A 11 45.76 -17.16 29.97
CA THR A 11 46.11 -17.15 28.54
C THR A 11 47.29 -18.08 28.26
N LYS A 12 47.35 -18.59 27.01
CA LYS A 12 48.51 -19.16 26.29
C LYS A 12 48.92 -20.64 26.53
N LEU A 13 49.33 -21.22 25.39
CA LEU A 13 50.28 -22.33 25.16
C LEU A 13 49.86 -23.77 25.52
N LEU A 14 49.61 -24.55 24.46
CA LEU A 14 50.61 -25.53 23.98
C LEU A 14 50.46 -25.73 22.46
N SER A 15 51.36 -26.50 21.82
CA SER A 15 51.55 -26.47 20.36
C SER A 15 52.07 -27.78 19.75
N LYS A 16 51.83 -27.95 18.44
CA LYS A 16 52.41 -28.93 17.49
C LYS A 16 51.94 -30.39 17.61
N ALA A 17 51.31 -30.86 16.54
CA ALA A 17 51.57 -32.16 15.95
C ALA A 17 51.48 -32.03 14.42
N ASN A 18 52.52 -32.44 13.68
CA ASN A 18 52.54 -32.50 12.22
C ASN A 18 52.59 -33.97 11.78
N THR A 19 51.80 -34.35 10.79
CA THR A 19 52.05 -35.52 9.92
C THR A 19 51.31 -35.30 8.59
N ALA A 20 51.77 -35.89 7.49
CA ALA A 20 51.46 -35.37 6.15
C ALA A 20 51.41 -36.43 5.03
N LEU A 21 50.69 -36.08 3.94
CA LEU A 21 50.68 -36.71 2.60
C LEU A 21 50.07 -38.13 2.52
N PRO A 22 49.76 -38.66 1.30
CA PRO A 22 49.72 -38.05 -0.04
C PRO A 22 48.26 -37.75 -0.49
N VAL A 23 47.92 -36.93 -1.50
CA VAL A 23 48.37 -36.81 -2.91
C VAL A 23 48.03 -38.03 -3.79
N GLU A 24 46.91 -37.93 -4.51
CA GLU A 24 46.75 -38.52 -5.84
C GLU A 24 46.28 -37.44 -6.81
N SER A 25 46.58 -37.61 -8.10
CA SER A 25 46.22 -36.67 -9.17
C SER A 25 45.61 -37.39 -10.35
N ILE A 26 44.46 -36.93 -10.82
CA ILE A 26 43.94 -37.30 -12.13
C ILE A 26 43.98 -36.07 -13.04
N ARG A 27 44.56 -36.26 -14.23
CA ARG A 27 44.82 -35.20 -15.20
C ARG A 27 43.60 -34.90 -16.06
N SER A 28 43.31 -33.61 -16.18
CA SER A 28 42.93 -32.88 -17.40
C SER A 28 42.14 -33.61 -18.51
N GLU A 29 41.08 -32.96 -18.97
CA GLU A 29 40.88 -32.79 -20.40
C GLU A 29 40.59 -31.32 -20.74
N SER A 30 40.93 -30.89 -21.95
CA SER A 30 40.97 -29.47 -22.33
C SER A 30 40.16 -29.23 -23.61
N LEU A 31 39.09 -28.45 -23.50
CA LEU A 31 38.40 -27.88 -24.65
C LEU A 31 39.00 -26.52 -24.99
N ARG A 32 39.49 -26.40 -26.22
CA ARG A 32 40.08 -25.17 -26.76
C ARG A 32 38.99 -24.21 -27.27
N PRO A 33 39.19 -22.89 -27.24
CA PRO A 33 38.37 -21.97 -28.00
C PRO A 33 38.59 -22.19 -29.51
N VAL A 34 37.52 -22.07 -30.30
CA VAL A 34 37.58 -22.07 -31.78
C VAL A 34 37.85 -20.65 -32.28
N SER A 35 38.71 -20.54 -33.29
CA SER A 35 39.25 -19.27 -33.80
C SER A 35 38.33 -18.53 -34.77
N THR A 36 38.48 -17.22 -34.82
CA THR A 36 38.06 -16.38 -35.95
C THR A 36 38.87 -16.71 -37.22
N PRO A 37 38.29 -16.51 -38.42
CA PRO A 37 39.03 -16.16 -39.63
C PRO A 37 39.08 -14.62 -39.79
N SER A 38 40.08 -14.11 -40.51
CA SER A 38 40.32 -12.66 -40.64
C SER A 38 40.61 -12.23 -42.07
N THR A 39 40.11 -11.06 -42.44
CA THR A 39 40.66 -10.16 -43.48
C THR A 39 40.58 -10.62 -44.94
N GLU A 40 39.82 -9.88 -45.74
CA GLU A 40 40.40 -9.30 -46.97
C GLU A 40 39.84 -7.89 -47.22
N GLN A 41 40.66 -6.99 -47.78
CA GLN A 41 40.27 -5.63 -48.16
C GLN A 41 40.33 -5.45 -49.67
N LYS A 42 39.35 -4.77 -50.26
CA LYS A 42 39.54 -4.06 -51.54
C LYS A 42 38.63 -2.84 -51.64
N LYS A 43 39.17 -1.78 -52.27
CA LYS A 43 38.52 -0.47 -52.48
C LYS A 43 37.97 -0.36 -53.91
N VAL A 44 37.33 0.79 -54.17
CA VAL A 44 37.02 1.43 -55.46
C VAL A 44 35.69 0.98 -56.08
N GLY A 45 34.88 1.98 -56.48
CA GLY A 45 33.61 1.76 -57.18
C GLY A 45 32.58 2.86 -56.94
N GLU A 46 32.88 4.12 -57.26
CA GLU A 46 31.81 5.11 -57.40
C GLU A 46 30.95 4.79 -58.62
N ASN A 47 29.62 4.92 -58.51
CA ASN A 47 28.86 5.59 -59.56
C ASN A 47 27.48 6.06 -59.09
N LYS A 48 27.11 7.26 -59.55
CA LYS A 48 25.72 7.74 -59.51
C LYS A 48 24.94 7.05 -60.63
N PHE A 49 23.68 6.70 -60.38
CA PHE A 49 22.70 6.70 -61.46
C PHE A 49 21.44 7.45 -61.04
N VAL A 50 21.10 8.47 -61.83
CA VAL A 50 19.86 9.25 -61.71
C VAL A 50 18.93 8.73 -62.79
N LEU A 51 17.70 8.35 -62.41
CA LEU A 51 16.61 8.18 -63.36
C LEU A 51 15.43 9.05 -62.91
N LYS A 52 15.15 10.07 -63.72
CA LYS A 52 13.84 10.71 -63.75
C LYS A 52 12.88 9.81 -64.51
N GLY A 53 11.64 9.72 -64.05
CA GLY A 53 10.50 9.19 -64.80
C GLY A 53 9.25 9.91 -64.30
N GLU A 54 8.64 10.72 -65.17
CA GLU A 54 7.38 11.41 -64.90
C GLU A 54 6.20 10.63 -65.52
N GLU A 55 4.99 11.13 -65.25
CA GLU A 55 3.71 10.73 -65.88
C GLU A 55 3.01 9.44 -65.42
N ARG A 56 1.67 9.39 -65.29
CA ARG A 56 0.68 10.44 -64.91
C ARG A 56 -0.70 9.82 -64.65
N VAL A 57 -1.54 10.58 -63.92
CA VAL A 57 -3.03 10.49 -63.85
C VAL A 57 -3.65 9.22 -63.23
N GLY A 58 -4.54 9.44 -62.25
CA GLY A 58 -5.33 8.40 -61.58
C GLY A 58 -6.23 8.96 -60.46
N GLN A 59 -7.08 9.93 -60.77
CA GLN A 59 -7.93 10.60 -59.76
C GLN A 59 -9.13 9.75 -59.33
N SER A 60 -9.41 9.66 -58.02
CA SER A 60 -10.80 9.66 -57.52
C SER A 60 -10.94 10.05 -56.03
N SER A 61 -11.82 11.01 -55.78
CA SER A 61 -12.76 11.11 -54.63
C SER A 61 -12.27 11.19 -53.17
N ARG A 62 -12.12 12.45 -52.74
CA ARG A 62 -12.22 13.01 -51.37
C ARG A 62 -13.09 12.27 -50.33
N LYS A 63 -12.67 12.39 -49.05
CA LYS A 63 -13.40 13.00 -47.89
C LYS A 63 -12.37 13.26 -46.78
N MET A 64 -11.84 14.47 -46.60
CA MET A 64 -12.39 15.54 -45.73
C MET A 64 -12.95 15.04 -44.38
N TYR A 65 -12.17 15.30 -43.32
CA TYR A 65 -12.63 15.58 -41.95
C TYR A 65 -11.74 16.69 -41.37
N ASP A 66 -12.13 17.26 -40.22
CA ASP A 66 -11.70 18.59 -39.79
C ASP A 66 -10.20 18.77 -39.51
N SER A 67 -9.73 20.02 -39.66
CA SER A 67 -8.31 20.39 -39.50
C SER A 67 -8.12 21.53 -38.49
N LYS A 68 -9.09 21.76 -37.60
CA LYS A 68 -9.12 22.90 -36.67
C LYS A 68 -8.62 22.61 -35.26
N GLU A 69 -8.95 21.44 -34.70
CA GLU A 69 -8.61 21.11 -33.31
C GLU A 69 -7.10 20.88 -33.08
N LEU A 70 -6.34 20.59 -34.14
CA LEU A 70 -4.89 20.41 -34.07
C LEU A 70 -4.13 21.75 -33.99
N SER A 71 -4.59 22.79 -34.70
CA SER A 71 -3.89 24.09 -34.74
C SER A 71 -3.99 24.89 -33.43
N GLU A 72 -5.08 24.72 -32.67
CA GLU A 72 -5.27 25.43 -31.41
C GLU A 72 -4.39 24.81 -30.31
N ALA A 73 -4.32 23.48 -30.23
CA ALA A 73 -3.47 22.75 -29.27
C ALA A 73 -1.95 22.97 -29.47
N GLU A 74 -1.48 23.18 -30.71
CA GLU A 74 -0.06 23.53 -30.96
C GLU A 74 0.25 24.98 -30.56
N SER A 75 -0.70 25.91 -30.71
CA SER A 75 -0.51 27.32 -30.33
C SER A 75 -0.39 27.55 -28.81
N GLU A 76 -1.21 26.87 -28.00
CA GLU A 76 -1.12 26.97 -26.53
C GLU A 76 0.18 26.38 -25.97
N ALA A 77 0.83 25.46 -26.69
CA ALA A 77 2.09 24.85 -26.28
C ALA A 77 3.28 25.82 -26.45
N GLU A 78 3.36 26.58 -27.55
CA GLU A 78 4.45 27.53 -27.76
C GLU A 78 4.43 28.70 -26.76
N ASP A 79 3.25 29.23 -26.44
CA ASP A 79 3.14 30.40 -25.58
C ASP A 79 3.43 30.07 -24.11
N ALA A 80 3.17 28.82 -23.68
CA ALA A 80 3.64 28.30 -22.40
C ALA A 80 5.19 28.24 -22.31
N GLU A 81 5.89 27.89 -23.39
CA GLU A 81 7.36 27.86 -23.39
C GLU A 81 7.97 29.27 -23.39
N LYS A 82 7.36 30.23 -24.07
CA LYS A 82 7.79 31.66 -24.09
C LYS A 82 7.66 32.31 -22.71
N LEU A 83 6.62 31.99 -21.93
CA LEU A 83 6.46 32.47 -20.57
C LEU A 83 7.60 32.01 -19.65
N SER A 84 7.95 30.72 -19.67
CA SER A 84 9.01 30.17 -18.81
C SER A 84 10.38 30.83 -19.01
N LYS A 85 10.74 31.17 -20.25
CA LYS A 85 12.00 31.86 -20.61
C LYS A 85 12.03 33.36 -20.25
N THR A 86 10.95 33.90 -19.70
CA THR A 86 10.85 35.32 -19.33
C THR A 86 11.06 35.55 -17.82
N GLU A 87 10.85 34.53 -16.98
CA GLU A 87 11.07 34.62 -15.52
C GLU A 87 12.53 34.34 -15.11
N GLU A 88 13.25 33.44 -15.81
CA GLU A 88 14.70 33.15 -15.60
C GLU A 88 15.66 34.36 -15.80
N ARG A 89 15.13 35.56 -16.06
CA ARG A 89 15.92 36.78 -16.32
C ARG A 89 15.64 37.93 -15.34
N ARG A 90 15.17 37.63 -14.12
CA ARG A 90 14.97 38.62 -13.04
C ARG A 90 15.66 38.33 -11.71
N GLU A 91 16.23 37.14 -11.52
CA GLU A 91 17.03 36.82 -10.32
C GLU A 91 18.50 37.26 -10.52
N SER A 92 18.73 38.57 -10.36
CA SER A 92 20.07 39.13 -10.14
C SER A 92 19.97 40.45 -9.36
N GLY A 93 19.83 40.32 -8.05
CA GLY A 93 19.87 41.42 -7.08
C GLY A 93 20.28 40.85 -5.74
N ASP A 94 21.45 41.26 -5.25
CA ASP A 94 21.88 41.04 -3.88
C ASP A 94 21.12 42.04 -2.98
N ASP A 95 20.64 41.59 -1.83
CA ASP A 95 20.26 42.45 -0.70
C ASP A 95 20.66 41.72 0.60
N GLU A 96 21.34 42.42 1.50
CA GLU A 96 21.85 41.93 2.79
C GLU A 96 20.98 42.49 3.93
N GLU A 97 20.18 41.66 4.60
CA GLU A 97 19.57 41.95 5.92
C GLU A 97 19.65 40.64 6.74
N GLU A 98 20.57 40.52 7.70
CA GLU A 98 20.55 41.03 9.09
C GLU A 98 19.90 40.03 10.08
N ASP A 99 20.69 39.60 11.08
CA ASP A 99 20.29 38.66 12.12
C ASP A 99 19.62 39.41 13.29
N GLU A 100 18.36 39.10 13.62
CA GLU A 100 17.73 39.47 14.90
C GLU A 100 17.58 38.23 15.80
N ASP A 101 18.35 38.20 16.89
CA ASP A 101 18.22 37.23 17.97
C ASP A 101 17.00 37.59 18.86
N ASP A 102 15.95 36.77 18.82
CA ASP A 102 14.88 36.77 19.84
C ASP A 102 15.18 35.66 20.85
N ASP A 103 15.76 36.06 21.99
CA ASP A 103 16.01 35.23 23.18
C ASP A 103 14.70 35.10 24.02
N ASP A 104 14.81 34.50 25.21
CA ASP A 104 13.71 34.29 26.18
C ASP A 104 12.63 33.25 25.76
N GLU A 105 11.99 32.52 26.69
CA GLU A 105 11.96 32.66 28.15
C GLU A 105 12.11 31.28 28.84
N LYS A 106 12.70 31.25 30.04
CA LYS A 106 12.78 30.04 30.89
C LYS A 106 11.74 30.14 32.01
N GLU A 107 10.92 29.11 32.19
CA GLU A 107 10.19 28.90 33.46
C GLU A 107 10.89 27.80 34.27
N GLU A 108 11.30 28.13 35.49
CA GLU A 108 11.98 27.22 36.43
C GLU A 108 10.99 26.55 37.41
N GLU A 109 11.42 25.47 38.07
CA GLU A 109 10.63 24.77 39.08
C GLU A 109 10.86 25.40 40.48
N GLU A 110 9.80 25.73 41.22
CA GLU A 110 9.88 25.93 42.68
C GLU A 110 8.88 25.06 43.46
N ASP A 111 9.39 24.37 44.48
CA ASP A 111 8.67 23.46 45.38
C ASP A 111 8.43 24.19 46.72
N ILE A 112 7.17 24.43 47.12
CA ILE A 112 6.85 24.96 48.46
C ILE A 112 5.92 24.00 49.21
N LYS A 113 6.33 23.65 50.44
CA LYS A 113 5.64 22.73 51.36
C LYS A 113 5.21 23.45 52.64
N ILE A 114 3.96 23.20 53.07
CA ILE A 114 3.52 23.08 54.49
C ILE A 114 3.55 24.45 55.26
N ASP A 115 2.49 24.90 55.96
CA ASP A 115 1.90 24.20 57.11
C ASP A 115 0.49 24.66 57.58
N GLN A 116 -0.19 23.72 58.25
CA GLN A 116 -1.15 23.80 59.38
C GLN A 116 -2.17 24.95 59.65
N ARG A 117 -3.37 24.46 60.04
CA ARG A 117 -4.24 24.78 61.23
C ARG A 117 -5.56 25.57 61.07
N ARG A 118 -6.63 24.86 61.49
CA ARG A 118 -7.73 25.30 62.43
C ARG A 118 -8.81 26.25 61.89
N ASP A 119 -10.07 26.19 62.37
CA ASP A 119 -10.81 25.19 63.18
C ASP A 119 -12.33 25.40 62.99
N ARG A 120 -13.15 24.33 63.14
CA ARG A 120 -14.60 24.36 63.52
C ARG A 120 -15.62 25.01 62.55
N SER A 121 -16.94 24.80 62.66
CA SER A 121 -17.78 23.65 63.11
C SER A 121 -19.29 23.97 62.90
N ILE A 122 -20.20 22.97 63.01
CA ILE A 122 -21.67 23.12 63.27
C ILE A 122 -22.50 23.65 62.06
N ALA A 123 -23.71 23.17 61.70
CA ALA A 123 -24.63 22.15 62.27
C ALA A 123 -25.46 21.40 61.19
N LYS A 124 -26.12 20.31 61.61
CA LYS A 124 -27.42 19.82 61.05
C LYS A 124 -28.56 20.21 62.02
N PRO A 125 -29.82 20.34 61.58
CA PRO A 125 -30.85 19.31 61.82
C PRO A 125 -31.76 19.07 60.58
N SER A 126 -32.16 17.84 60.20
CA SER A 126 -33.27 16.97 60.69
C SER A 126 -34.69 17.55 60.51
N GLY A 127 -35.72 16.82 60.02
CA GLY A 127 -35.81 15.42 59.53
C GLY A 127 -37.26 14.86 59.60
N ARG A 128 -37.45 13.54 59.33
CA ARG A 128 -38.72 12.73 59.45
C ARG A 128 -39.84 13.07 58.42
N SER A 129 -40.82 12.21 58.07
CA SER A 129 -41.18 10.76 58.25
C SER A 129 -42.43 10.42 57.38
N ALA A 130 -42.96 9.19 57.19
CA ALA A 130 -42.48 7.79 57.14
C ALA A 130 -43.69 6.82 56.88
N LYS A 131 -43.44 5.51 56.60
CA LYS A 131 -44.40 4.38 56.37
C LYS A 131 -45.08 4.31 54.97
N GLY A 132 -45.55 3.17 54.45
CA GLY A 132 -45.56 1.74 54.90
C GLY A 132 -45.18 0.76 53.73
N GLN A 133 -44.94 -0.55 53.92
CA GLN A 133 -45.87 -1.68 54.22
C GLN A 133 -46.95 -1.89 53.11
N GLU A 134 -47.36 -3.08 52.60
CA GLU A 134 -46.94 -4.52 52.63
C GLU A 134 -47.93 -5.33 51.70
N GLU A 135 -47.85 -6.61 51.28
CA GLU A 135 -46.90 -7.77 51.36
C GLU A 135 -47.24 -8.85 50.27
N SER A 136 -46.41 -9.92 50.08
CA SER A 136 -46.71 -11.23 49.41
C SER A 136 -46.96 -11.25 47.87
N ALA A 137 -47.01 -12.37 47.10
CA ALA A 137 -46.88 -13.83 47.35
C ALA A 137 -46.40 -14.63 46.08
N HIS A 138 -46.02 -15.91 46.24
CA HIS A 138 -45.91 -16.94 45.16
C HIS A 138 -47.22 -17.76 45.02
N PRO A 139 -47.49 -18.44 43.88
CA PRO A 139 -47.12 -19.87 43.67
C PRO A 139 -46.33 -20.08 42.34
N GLU A 140 -45.72 -21.21 41.95
CA GLU A 140 -45.69 -22.65 42.33
C GLU A 140 -46.44 -23.63 41.38
N GLY A 141 -45.77 -24.72 40.97
CA GLY A 141 -46.26 -25.81 40.09
C GLY A 141 -46.04 -25.61 38.57
N SER A 142 -45.72 -26.62 37.74
CA SER A 142 -45.30 -28.02 38.01
C SER A 142 -44.61 -28.66 36.77
N GLU A 143 -44.13 -29.90 36.91
CA GLU A 143 -43.30 -30.72 36.01
C GLU A 143 -43.93 -30.99 34.60
N ILE A 144 -43.20 -31.49 33.59
CA ILE A 144 -42.89 -32.93 33.39
C ILE A 144 -41.67 -33.14 32.47
N GLN A 145 -40.91 -34.22 32.75
CA GLN A 145 -39.70 -34.70 32.08
C GLN A 145 -40.02 -35.88 31.12
N LYS A 146 -39.42 -35.96 29.91
CA LYS A 146 -39.46 -37.17 29.04
C LYS A 146 -38.25 -37.33 28.09
N VAL A 147 -37.48 -38.41 28.30
CA VAL A 147 -36.39 -39.00 27.49
C VAL A 147 -36.17 -40.44 28.04
N PRO A 148 -35.73 -41.49 27.30
CA PRO A 148 -35.83 -41.86 25.87
C PRO A 148 -36.55 -43.22 25.65
N GLU A 149 -36.48 -43.81 24.44
CA GLU A 149 -36.40 -45.26 24.05
C GLU A 149 -36.96 -45.45 22.60
N GLY A 150 -36.43 -46.30 21.71
CA GLY A 150 -35.16 -47.06 21.71
C GLY A 150 -35.00 -48.04 20.51
N ILE A 151 -33.77 -48.52 20.30
CA ILE A 151 -33.37 -49.87 19.78
C ILE A 151 -33.48 -50.17 18.25
N GLY A 152 -32.53 -50.99 17.73
CA GLY A 152 -32.51 -51.57 16.37
C GLY A 152 -31.39 -51.02 15.45
N ASP A 153 -30.09 -51.35 15.55
CA ASP A 153 -29.32 -52.62 15.54
C ASP A 153 -28.70 -53.00 14.17
N GLN A 154 -27.35 -52.96 14.15
CA GLN A 154 -26.44 -53.88 13.41
C GLN A 154 -26.48 -53.86 11.85
N GLU A 155 -25.46 -54.31 11.11
CA GLU A 155 -24.23 -55.05 11.44
C GLU A 155 -22.93 -54.29 11.08
N ALA A 156 -21.77 -54.85 11.47
CA ALA A 156 -20.46 -54.38 11.08
C ALA A 156 -19.60 -55.52 10.51
N SER A 157 -18.81 -55.24 9.47
CA SER A 157 -17.80 -56.17 8.93
C SER A 157 -16.48 -55.44 8.70
N ALA A 158 -15.47 -55.73 9.51
CA ALA A 158 -14.16 -55.06 9.46
C ALA A 158 -13.13 -55.87 8.65
N GLN A 159 -12.28 -55.17 7.89
CA GLN A 159 -11.00 -55.67 7.37
C GLN A 159 -9.93 -54.58 7.49
N LEU A 160 -8.68 -54.98 7.72
CA LEU A 160 -7.55 -54.10 8.04
C LEU A 160 -6.64 -53.85 6.81
N PRO A 161 -5.80 -52.78 6.83
CA PRO A 161 -5.36 -52.12 5.59
C PRO A 161 -3.95 -52.50 5.10
N ILE A 162 -3.70 -52.26 3.80
CA ILE A 162 -2.38 -52.11 3.18
C ILE A 162 -2.45 -50.86 2.24
N PRO A 163 -1.41 -49.99 2.15
CA PRO A 163 -1.59 -48.62 1.66
C PRO A 163 -1.11 -48.35 0.23
N GLY A 164 -1.67 -47.32 -0.42
CA GLY A 164 -1.06 -46.65 -1.58
C GLY A 164 -2.01 -45.78 -2.42
N SER A 165 -1.50 -44.63 -2.89
CA SER A 165 -2.03 -43.80 -3.98
C SER A 165 -3.41 -43.11 -3.83
N GLU A 166 -3.40 -41.88 -3.33
CA GLU A 166 -4.24 -40.78 -3.85
C GLU A 166 -3.30 -39.62 -4.19
N THR A 167 -3.05 -39.20 -5.44
CA THR A 167 -3.92 -38.64 -6.50
C THR A 167 -4.47 -37.26 -6.20
N VAL A 168 -3.75 -36.27 -6.75
CA VAL A 168 -4.09 -34.84 -6.91
C VAL A 168 -5.59 -34.59 -7.12
N SER A 169 -6.22 -33.84 -6.21
CA SER A 169 -7.58 -33.33 -6.40
C SER A 169 -7.60 -32.17 -7.40
N ALA A 170 -8.29 -32.34 -8.53
CA ALA A 170 -8.39 -31.33 -9.58
C ALA A 170 -9.32 -30.15 -9.20
N ILE A 171 -9.11 -29.01 -9.86
CA ILE A 171 -9.95 -27.81 -9.75
C ILE A 171 -11.32 -28.10 -10.42
N PRO A 172 -12.46 -27.81 -9.78
CA PRO A 172 -13.78 -28.01 -10.39
C PRO A 172 -14.09 -26.91 -11.40
N THR A 173 -14.05 -27.23 -12.69
CA THR A 173 -14.54 -26.34 -13.76
C THR A 173 -16.07 -26.38 -13.84
N SER A 174 -16.76 -25.42 -13.23
CA SER A 174 -18.22 -25.30 -13.33
C SER A 174 -18.64 -24.44 -14.54
N SER A 175 -19.19 -25.08 -15.57
CA SER A 175 -19.80 -24.41 -16.73
C SER A 175 -21.01 -23.55 -16.34
N ALA A 176 -21.25 -22.46 -17.08
CA ALA A 176 -22.34 -21.54 -16.82
C ALA A 176 -23.73 -22.20 -16.91
N THR A 177 -24.64 -21.81 -16.01
CA THR A 177 -26.09 -21.98 -16.17
C THR A 177 -26.76 -20.79 -15.49
N GLN A 178 -27.62 -20.07 -16.20
CA GLN A 178 -28.32 -18.91 -15.62
C GLN A 178 -29.40 -19.39 -14.63
N GLY A 179 -29.16 -19.16 -13.34
CA GLY A 179 -30.10 -19.44 -12.26
C GLY A 179 -30.02 -18.34 -11.21
N THR A 180 -31.17 -17.89 -10.71
CA THR A 180 -31.30 -16.68 -9.89
C THR A 180 -30.76 -16.90 -8.46
N LEU A 181 -29.45 -16.76 -8.27
CA LEU A 181 -28.82 -16.86 -6.96
C LEU A 181 -29.25 -15.70 -6.05
N GLN A 182 -29.98 -16.02 -4.98
CA GLN A 182 -30.33 -15.05 -3.94
C GLN A 182 -29.07 -14.60 -3.19
N HIS A 183 -28.72 -13.31 -3.32
CA HIS A 183 -27.63 -12.69 -2.56
C HIS A 183 -27.94 -12.62 -1.06
N ASN A 184 -27.66 -13.71 -0.34
CA ASN A 184 -27.37 -13.65 1.09
C ASN A 184 -26.01 -12.95 1.28
N HIS A 185 -26.01 -11.63 1.16
CA HIS A 185 -24.82 -10.82 1.36
C HIS A 185 -24.31 -10.94 2.80
N ASP A 186 -23.14 -11.55 2.94
CA ASP A 186 -22.31 -11.53 4.13
C ASP A 186 -21.84 -10.08 4.40
N ARG A 187 -22.63 -9.34 5.19
CA ARG A 187 -22.54 -7.88 5.31
C ARG A 187 -21.25 -7.44 6.00
N ALA A 188 -20.38 -6.76 5.26
CA ALA A 188 -19.24 -6.08 5.85
C ALA A 188 -19.70 -4.94 6.79
N ASN A 189 -19.09 -4.85 7.96
CA ASN A 189 -19.42 -3.84 8.98
C ASN A 189 -18.39 -2.70 9.09
N CYS A 190 -17.30 -2.77 8.32
CA CYS A 190 -16.28 -1.74 8.19
C CYS A 190 -15.49 -1.94 6.88
N LEU A 191 -14.73 -0.92 6.44
CA LEU A 191 -13.84 -1.02 5.28
C LEU A 191 -12.76 -2.09 5.47
N GLY A 192 -12.25 -2.27 6.69
CA GLY A 192 -11.28 -3.33 7.02
C GLY A 192 -11.80 -4.76 6.80
N MET A 193 -13.09 -5.01 7.08
CA MET A 193 -13.73 -6.29 6.75
C MET A 193 -13.96 -6.47 5.25
N LYS A 194 -14.35 -5.41 4.54
CA LYS A 194 -14.58 -5.45 3.10
C LYS A 194 -13.26 -5.69 2.34
N LEU A 195 -12.18 -4.98 2.70
CA LEU A 195 -10.82 -5.17 2.17
C LEU A 195 -10.31 -6.61 2.35
N LYS A 196 -10.58 -7.25 3.50
CA LYS A 196 -10.22 -8.66 3.75
C LYS A 196 -10.95 -9.68 2.86
N LYS A 197 -12.06 -9.29 2.21
CA LYS A 197 -12.89 -10.19 1.38
C LYS A 197 -12.87 -9.85 -0.12
N ASP A 198 -12.40 -8.66 -0.49
CA ASP A 198 -12.52 -8.13 -1.84
C ASP A 198 -11.17 -7.62 -2.34
N PHE A 199 -10.50 -8.41 -3.18
CA PHE A 199 -9.15 -8.13 -3.63
C PHE A 199 -9.08 -6.88 -4.53
N HIS A 200 -10.18 -6.43 -5.15
CA HIS A 200 -10.17 -5.21 -5.95
C HIS A 200 -9.81 -3.96 -5.12
N LEU A 201 -10.02 -4.02 -3.80
CA LEU A 201 -9.73 -2.92 -2.88
C LEU A 201 -8.27 -2.87 -2.41
N THR A 202 -7.40 -3.70 -2.97
CA THR A 202 -5.97 -3.77 -2.63
C THR A 202 -5.13 -2.80 -3.47
N ILE A 203 -3.91 -2.50 -3.02
CA ILE A 203 -2.90 -1.82 -3.84
C ILE A 203 -2.48 -2.72 -5.01
N PHE A 204 -2.40 -4.04 -4.81
CA PHE A 204 -2.16 -5.05 -5.83
C PHE A 204 -3.08 -4.86 -7.05
N CYS A 205 -4.39 -4.84 -6.86
CA CYS A 205 -5.36 -4.71 -7.96
C CYS A 205 -5.41 -3.31 -8.59
N HIS A 206 -4.85 -2.29 -7.95
CA HIS A 206 -4.71 -0.94 -8.51
C HIS A 206 -3.35 -0.70 -9.20
N LEU A 207 -2.31 -1.50 -8.90
CA LEU A 207 -1.01 -1.43 -9.58
C LEU A 207 -0.84 -2.46 -10.71
N MET A 208 -1.62 -3.54 -10.73
CA MET A 208 -1.70 -4.46 -11.88
C MET A 208 -2.14 -3.73 -13.16
N PRO A 209 -1.68 -4.13 -14.36
CA PRO A 209 -2.12 -3.55 -15.62
C PRO A 209 -3.62 -3.84 -15.84
N ARG A 210 -4.42 -2.81 -16.15
CA ARG A 210 -5.81 -2.99 -16.63
C ARG A 210 -5.91 -2.73 -18.12
N LEU A 211 -6.71 -3.53 -18.81
CA LEU A 211 -7.05 -3.29 -20.22
C LEU A 211 -7.93 -2.05 -20.36
N SER A 212 -7.87 -1.38 -21.51
CA SER A 212 -8.85 -0.36 -21.91
C SER A 212 -10.18 -1.01 -22.29
N GLU A 213 -11.29 -0.25 -22.34
CA GLU A 213 -12.63 -0.75 -22.73
C GLU A 213 -12.66 -1.59 -24.03
N SER A 214 -11.78 -1.28 -24.98
CA SER A 214 -11.62 -2.01 -26.25
C SER A 214 -10.97 -3.40 -26.12
N ASN A 215 -10.38 -3.71 -24.97
CA ASN A 215 -9.52 -4.88 -24.69
C ASN A 215 -8.29 -5.04 -25.61
N ILE A 216 -7.92 -3.99 -26.36
CA ILE A 216 -6.77 -3.98 -27.29
C ILE A 216 -5.54 -3.28 -26.69
N GLY A 217 -5.76 -2.28 -25.82
CA GLY A 217 -4.72 -1.52 -25.13
C GLY A 217 -4.88 -1.57 -23.61
N PHE A 218 -4.13 -0.71 -22.92
CA PHE A 218 -4.22 -0.55 -21.47
C PHE A 218 -4.94 0.75 -21.10
N HIS A 219 -5.62 0.75 -19.95
CA HIS A 219 -6.39 1.90 -19.46
C HIS A 219 -5.49 3.13 -19.17
N ASP A 220 -4.41 2.94 -18.40
CA ASP A 220 -3.54 4.02 -17.93
C ASP A 220 -2.03 3.86 -18.24
N LEU A 221 -1.63 2.85 -19.02
CA LEU A 221 -0.23 2.60 -19.41
C LEU A 221 0.07 3.11 -20.82
N TYR A 222 0.98 4.08 -20.93
CA TYR A 222 1.36 4.72 -22.19
C TYR A 222 2.88 5.01 -22.23
N TRP A 223 3.51 4.78 -23.37
CA TRP A 223 4.92 5.10 -23.60
C TRP A 223 5.09 6.34 -24.48
N ASN A 224 6.12 7.14 -24.19
CA ASN A 224 6.66 8.14 -25.11
C ASN A 224 7.93 7.53 -25.73
N TYR A 225 7.84 7.19 -27.03
CA TYR A 225 8.93 6.57 -27.78
C TYR A 225 10.08 7.55 -28.07
N ASP A 226 9.77 8.82 -28.39
CA ASP A 226 10.78 9.84 -28.70
C ASP A 226 11.63 10.21 -27.48
N GLY A 227 11.01 10.21 -26.30
CA GLY A 227 11.66 10.51 -25.02
C GLY A 227 12.17 9.30 -24.23
N ASP A 228 11.93 8.08 -24.72
CA ASP A 228 12.06 6.79 -24.03
C ASP A 228 11.57 6.78 -22.57
N LYS A 229 10.33 7.22 -22.35
CA LYS A 229 9.77 7.50 -21.02
C LYS A 229 8.35 7.01 -20.84
N LEU A 230 8.03 6.68 -19.59
CA LEU A 230 6.64 6.51 -19.14
C LEU A 230 5.88 7.84 -19.28
N ARG A 231 4.78 7.85 -20.04
CA ARG A 231 3.99 9.08 -20.25
C ARG A 231 3.20 9.42 -19.00
N LYS A 232 3.49 10.58 -18.41
CA LYS A 232 2.73 11.17 -17.30
C LYS A 232 1.29 11.51 -17.74
N ARG A 233 0.32 11.26 -16.87
CA ARG A 233 -1.10 11.56 -17.02
C ARG A 233 -1.56 12.57 -15.96
N ARG A 234 -1.93 13.77 -16.41
CA ARG A 234 -2.78 14.68 -15.63
C ARG A 234 -4.18 14.07 -15.51
N ILE A 235 -4.82 14.23 -14.37
CA ILE A 235 -6.14 13.67 -14.03
C ILE A 235 -6.94 14.70 -13.23
N ARG A 236 -8.26 14.52 -13.13
CA ARG A 236 -9.19 15.47 -12.48
C ARG A 236 -8.84 15.79 -11.03
N VAL A 237 -8.38 14.81 -10.25
CA VAL A 237 -7.92 15.00 -8.87
C VAL A 237 -6.56 14.35 -8.68
N SER A 238 -5.53 15.17 -8.48
CA SER A 238 -4.19 14.77 -8.02
C SER A 238 -3.81 15.72 -6.88
N LYS A 239 -4.06 15.31 -5.63
CA LYS A 239 -3.90 16.15 -4.42
C LYS A 239 -3.25 15.39 -3.27
N MET A 240 -2.51 16.12 -2.44
CA MET A 240 -1.88 15.61 -1.23
C MET A 240 -2.74 15.90 0.01
N PHE A 241 -2.73 14.97 0.95
CA PHE A 241 -3.55 14.99 2.15
C PHE A 241 -2.68 14.66 3.36
N ARG A 242 -2.91 15.36 4.48
CA ARG A 242 -2.23 15.14 5.76
C ARG A 242 -3.26 15.06 6.88
N LEU A 243 -3.37 13.92 7.55
CA LEU A 243 -4.17 13.78 8.77
C LEU A 243 -3.47 14.52 9.92
N ILE A 244 -4.09 15.58 10.44
CA ILE A 244 -3.53 16.41 11.52
C ILE A 244 -3.83 15.75 12.88
N ARG A 245 -5.11 15.47 13.14
CA ARG A 245 -5.60 14.84 14.38
C ARG A 245 -7.04 14.37 14.25
N ILE A 246 -7.45 13.48 15.14
CA ILE A 246 -8.87 13.17 15.39
C ILE A 246 -9.21 13.59 16.82
N GLU A 247 -10.35 14.27 17.00
CA GLU A 247 -10.78 14.89 18.26
C GLU A 247 -12.06 14.25 18.82
N ASN A 248 -12.27 14.43 20.12
CA ASN A 248 -13.44 13.96 20.90
C ASN A 248 -13.61 12.43 21.01
N VAL A 249 -12.61 11.63 20.63
CA VAL A 249 -12.73 10.16 20.64
C VAL A 249 -12.83 9.63 22.07
N SER A 250 -14.05 9.33 22.50
CA SER A 250 -14.37 9.00 23.89
C SER A 250 -14.32 7.49 24.13
N LEU A 251 -13.15 6.88 23.85
CA LEU A 251 -12.90 5.45 24.01
C LEU A 251 -11.85 5.19 25.11
N TYR A 252 -12.26 4.48 26.15
CA TYR A 252 -11.45 4.14 27.32
C TYR A 252 -11.52 2.62 27.54
N ASP A 253 -10.84 1.89 26.69
CA ASP A 253 -10.91 0.43 26.62
C ASP A 253 -9.49 -0.14 26.46
N SER A 254 -9.10 -1.02 27.38
CA SER A 254 -7.80 -1.68 27.43
C SER A 254 -7.62 -2.77 26.37
N THR A 255 -8.71 -3.24 25.77
CA THR A 255 -8.68 -4.26 24.70
C THR A 255 -8.32 -3.68 23.32
N ILE A 256 -8.28 -2.35 23.17
CA ILE A 256 -7.91 -1.67 21.92
C ILE A 256 -6.39 -1.75 21.70
N ILE A 257 -5.96 -2.67 20.83
CA ILE A 257 -4.56 -2.85 20.44
C ILE A 257 -4.11 -1.91 19.33
N SER A 258 -5.02 -1.41 18.50
CA SER A 258 -4.69 -0.48 17.42
C SER A 258 -5.86 0.44 17.05
N ARG A 259 -5.53 1.56 16.40
CA ARG A 259 -6.43 2.62 15.96
C ARG A 259 -6.15 2.85 14.49
N LEU A 260 -7.11 2.54 13.60
CA LEU A 260 -6.90 2.53 12.15
C LEU A 260 -7.84 3.52 11.48
N ILE A 261 -7.31 4.23 10.49
CA ILE A 261 -8.04 5.12 9.60
C ILE A 261 -8.06 4.46 8.24
N ARG A 262 -9.23 4.14 7.70
CA ARG A 262 -9.40 3.50 6.40
C ARG A 262 -9.94 4.54 5.41
N ILE A 263 -9.27 4.71 4.27
CA ILE A 263 -9.54 5.79 3.32
C ILE A 263 -9.75 5.20 1.93
N CYS A 264 -10.86 5.53 1.28
CA CYS A 264 -11.18 5.07 -0.08
C CYS A 264 -12.04 6.09 -0.83
N LEU A 265 -12.13 5.94 -2.15
CA LEU A 265 -13.19 6.55 -2.95
C LEU A 265 -14.43 5.65 -2.96
N LEU A 266 -15.60 6.27 -2.90
CA LEU A 266 -16.89 5.61 -2.86
C LEU A 266 -17.81 6.27 -3.89
N ASP A 267 -18.29 5.49 -4.85
CA ASP A 267 -19.42 5.90 -5.69
C ASP A 267 -20.71 5.72 -4.89
N THR A 268 -21.53 6.78 -4.86
CA THR A 268 -22.84 6.81 -4.19
C THR A 268 -24.00 6.84 -5.19
N THR A 269 -23.72 6.75 -6.50
CA THR A 269 -24.71 6.82 -7.59
C THR A 269 -25.84 5.80 -7.39
N GLY A 270 -27.09 6.28 -7.41
CA GLY A 270 -28.27 5.49 -7.08
C GLY A 270 -28.63 4.34 -8.03
N LYS A 271 -27.84 4.06 -9.08
CA LYS A 271 -28.12 3.05 -10.12
C LYS A 271 -27.57 1.67 -9.77
N THR A 272 -26.28 1.58 -9.49
CA THR A 272 -25.54 0.35 -9.12
C THR A 272 -25.60 0.08 -7.62
N GLY A 273 -25.63 1.12 -6.80
CA GLY A 273 -25.56 1.04 -5.35
C GLY A 273 -24.29 1.69 -4.80
N VAL A 274 -24.07 1.57 -3.50
CA VAL A 274 -22.88 2.14 -2.85
C VAL A 274 -21.69 1.21 -3.08
N GLN A 275 -20.72 1.64 -3.88
CA GLN A 275 -19.57 0.84 -4.32
C GLN A 275 -18.25 1.55 -3.95
N VAL A 276 -17.28 0.80 -3.42
CA VAL A 276 -15.91 1.31 -3.23
C VAL A 276 -15.21 1.22 -4.58
N VAL A 277 -14.67 2.35 -5.06
CA VAL A 277 -14.11 2.50 -6.42
C VAL A 277 -12.61 2.85 -6.43
N SER A 278 -11.94 2.68 -5.29
CA SER A 278 -10.48 2.70 -5.19
C SER A 278 -10.00 1.59 -4.25
N ASN A 279 -8.69 1.40 -4.20
CA ASN A 279 -8.06 0.71 -3.08
C ASN A 279 -8.42 1.38 -1.73
N VAL A 280 -8.36 0.61 -0.64
CA VAL A 280 -8.53 1.10 0.73
C VAL A 280 -7.14 1.39 1.33
N HIS A 281 -6.75 2.66 1.35
CA HIS A 281 -5.55 3.09 2.06
C HIS A 281 -5.76 3.01 3.58
N THR A 282 -4.69 2.82 4.35
CA THR A 282 -4.75 2.59 5.80
C THR A 282 -3.64 3.36 6.52
N ILE A 283 -4.02 4.14 7.52
CA ILE A 283 -3.10 4.86 8.43
C ILE A 283 -3.40 4.42 9.87
N ARG A 284 -2.38 4.30 10.71
CA ARG A 284 -2.45 3.96 12.13
C ARG A 284 -2.29 5.22 12.98
N ALA A 285 -3.19 5.42 13.94
CA ALA A 285 -3.21 6.61 14.79
C ALA A 285 -2.60 6.34 16.18
N GLN A 286 -1.80 7.28 16.66
CA GLN A 286 -1.25 7.28 18.02
C GLN A 286 -2.16 8.05 18.99
N LEU A 287 -2.04 7.78 20.29
CA LEU A 287 -2.82 8.46 21.33
C LEU A 287 -2.05 9.68 21.87
N GLN A 288 -2.65 10.87 21.89
CA GLN A 288 -1.95 12.06 22.38
C GLN A 288 -1.68 11.94 23.90
N ARG A 289 -0.40 11.98 24.29
CA ARG A 289 0.05 11.74 25.69
C ARG A 289 -0.71 12.55 26.75
N ARG A 290 -0.91 13.86 26.49
CA ARG A 290 -1.62 14.78 27.40
C ARG A 290 -3.16 14.70 27.32
N ASN A 291 -3.74 14.17 26.23
CA ASN A 291 -5.19 14.13 26.03
C ASN A 291 -5.64 12.86 25.29
N LYS A 292 -6.12 11.87 26.04
CA LYS A 292 -6.56 10.57 25.50
C LYS A 292 -7.84 10.62 24.63
N ARG A 293 -8.48 11.79 24.47
CA ARG A 293 -9.57 12.01 23.48
C ARG A 293 -9.08 12.55 22.13
N VAL A 294 -7.78 12.76 21.99
CA VAL A 294 -7.15 13.19 20.73
C VAL A 294 -6.23 12.09 20.22
N TRP A 295 -6.38 11.75 18.94
CA TRP A 295 -5.45 10.87 18.23
C TRP A 295 -4.59 11.71 17.28
N THR A 296 -3.32 11.34 17.15
CA THR A 296 -2.27 12.07 16.41
C THR A 296 -1.51 11.12 15.48
N PHE A 297 -0.78 11.70 14.53
CA PHE A 297 -0.10 10.99 13.43
C PHE A 297 1.34 11.50 13.28
N ILE A 298 2.22 10.73 12.63
CA ILE A 298 3.62 11.12 12.44
C ILE A 298 3.77 11.91 11.13
N SER A 299 3.92 13.23 11.23
CA SER A 299 3.96 14.13 10.05
C SER A 299 5.33 14.37 9.43
N LYS A 300 6.41 13.91 10.06
CA LYS A 300 7.78 13.95 9.51
C LYS A 300 8.25 12.53 9.21
N THR A 301 8.70 12.26 7.98
CA THR A 301 9.37 11.00 7.64
C THR A 301 10.78 10.99 8.23
N ASP A 302 10.91 10.41 9.43
CA ASP A 302 12.17 10.27 10.16
C ASP A 302 12.93 8.96 9.87
N GLY A 303 12.27 8.00 9.21
CA GLY A 303 12.82 6.66 8.94
C GLY A 303 12.81 5.72 10.14
N GLN A 304 12.34 6.17 11.31
CA GLN A 304 12.16 5.36 12.53
C GLN A 304 10.76 4.75 12.61
N HIS A 305 9.76 5.51 12.15
CA HIS A 305 8.37 5.07 12.10
C HIS A 305 8.05 4.28 10.84
N SER A 306 7.04 3.41 10.92
CA SER A 306 6.51 2.72 9.74
C SER A 306 5.64 3.68 8.93
N SER A 307 5.63 3.50 7.61
CA SER A 307 4.76 4.21 6.66
C SER A 307 3.26 4.13 6.98
N ILE A 308 2.81 3.15 7.78
CA ILE A 308 1.44 3.11 8.28
C ILE A 308 1.18 4.18 9.36
N ASP A 309 2.18 4.64 10.12
CA ASP A 309 2.02 5.65 11.17
C ASP A 309 2.05 7.09 10.63
N HIS A 310 2.42 7.27 9.35
CA HIS A 310 2.56 8.58 8.73
C HIS A 310 1.21 9.18 8.34
N SER A 311 1.07 10.50 8.55
CA SER A 311 -0.17 11.25 8.28
C SER A 311 -0.50 11.44 6.80
N ASP A 312 0.49 11.24 5.94
CA ASP A 312 0.50 11.81 4.59
C ASP A 312 0.19 10.75 3.54
N PHE A 313 -0.76 11.08 2.67
CA PHE A 313 -1.17 10.27 1.52
C PHE A 313 -1.49 11.19 0.33
N PHE A 314 -1.45 10.64 -0.88
CA PHE A 314 -2.02 11.31 -2.05
C PHE A 314 -3.29 10.60 -2.51
N VAL A 315 -4.18 11.33 -3.16
CA VAL A 315 -5.33 10.79 -3.88
C VAL A 315 -5.16 11.12 -5.36
N ARG A 316 -5.17 10.07 -6.18
CA ARG A 316 -5.42 10.12 -7.61
C ARG A 316 -6.85 9.66 -7.89
N SER A 317 -7.61 10.47 -8.61
CA SER A 317 -8.90 10.10 -9.19
C SER A 317 -9.07 10.78 -10.54
N ASN A 318 -9.53 10.02 -11.54
CA ASN A 318 -9.95 10.56 -12.83
C ASN A 318 -11.48 10.55 -13.03
N TYR A 319 -12.26 10.18 -12.00
CA TYR A 319 -13.73 10.26 -12.03
C TYR A 319 -14.22 11.70 -12.22
N SER A 320 -15.26 11.88 -13.04
CA SER A 320 -15.98 13.15 -13.24
C SER A 320 -17.19 13.28 -12.31
N GLN A 321 -17.71 12.16 -11.82
CA GLN A 321 -18.98 12.08 -11.11
C GLN A 321 -18.88 12.73 -9.73
N LYS A 322 -19.71 13.76 -9.46
CA LYS A 322 -19.88 14.37 -8.13
C LYS A 322 -20.32 13.38 -7.04
N ASP A 323 -20.96 12.28 -7.44
CA ASP A 323 -21.44 11.22 -6.57
C ASP A 323 -20.28 10.31 -6.08
N VAL A 324 -19.08 10.43 -6.67
CA VAL A 324 -17.84 9.82 -6.16
C VAL A 324 -17.21 10.73 -5.11
N VAL A 325 -17.16 10.24 -3.88
CA VAL A 325 -16.66 10.97 -2.70
C VAL A 325 -15.52 10.22 -2.02
N MET A 326 -14.63 10.94 -1.33
CA MET A 326 -13.65 10.30 -0.46
C MET A 326 -14.27 10.02 0.91
N ILE A 327 -14.11 8.79 1.38
CA ILE A 327 -14.52 8.34 2.71
C ILE A 327 -13.29 8.25 3.61
N ILE A 328 -13.44 8.68 4.87
CA ILE A 328 -12.48 8.45 5.95
C ILE A 328 -13.22 7.71 7.07
N GLU A 329 -13.12 6.39 7.10
CA GLU A 329 -13.59 5.59 8.24
C GLU A 329 -12.56 5.61 9.36
N VAL A 330 -13.04 5.72 10.60
CA VAL A 330 -12.21 5.61 11.80
C VAL A 330 -12.60 4.33 12.52
N SER A 331 -11.64 3.44 12.79
CA SER A 331 -11.87 2.12 13.36
C SER A 331 -10.85 1.77 14.46
N VAL A 332 -11.16 0.73 15.23
CA VAL A 332 -10.27 0.17 16.26
C VAL A 332 -10.10 -1.32 16.07
N LEU A 333 -8.88 -1.81 16.28
CA LEU A 333 -8.62 -3.24 16.47
C LEU A 333 -8.75 -3.55 17.96
N ARG A 334 -9.71 -4.42 18.29
CA ARG A 334 -9.94 -4.97 19.62
C ARG A 334 -9.45 -6.41 19.69
N MET A 335 -8.66 -6.75 20.70
CA MET A 335 -8.35 -8.13 21.06
C MET A 335 -9.42 -8.68 22.02
N SER A 336 -9.99 -9.83 21.69
CA SER A 336 -10.92 -10.56 22.58
C SER A 336 -10.17 -11.41 23.61
N GLU A 337 -10.89 -11.93 24.61
CA GLU A 337 -10.35 -12.86 25.63
C GLU A 337 -9.80 -14.15 24.99
N ASN A 338 -10.40 -14.60 23.88
CA ASN A 338 -9.96 -15.75 23.08
C ASN A 338 -8.72 -15.45 22.20
N ALA A 339 -8.11 -14.27 22.32
CA ALA A 339 -7.04 -13.77 21.47
C ALA A 339 -7.39 -13.64 19.96
N GLU A 340 -8.68 -13.64 19.60
CA GLU A 340 -9.15 -13.21 18.28
C GLU A 340 -9.20 -11.69 18.20
N CYS A 341 -8.75 -11.13 17.08
CA CYS A 341 -8.67 -9.68 16.88
C CYS A 341 -9.72 -9.18 15.86
N THR A 342 -10.68 -8.41 16.36
CA THR A 342 -11.82 -7.85 15.60
C THR A 342 -11.62 -6.37 15.26
N GLU A 343 -11.99 -5.94 14.06
CA GLU A 343 -12.00 -4.53 13.66
C GLU A 343 -13.41 -3.93 13.78
N THR A 344 -13.56 -2.92 14.62
CA THR A 344 -14.85 -2.23 14.86
C THR A 344 -14.79 -0.82 14.29
N SER A 345 -15.74 -0.47 13.41
CA SER A 345 -15.91 0.92 12.94
C SER A 345 -16.47 1.81 14.05
N LEU A 346 -15.97 3.04 14.14
CA LEU A 346 -16.52 4.11 14.96
C LEU A 346 -17.43 5.04 14.16
N GLY A 347 -17.60 4.77 12.87
CA GLY A 347 -18.23 5.66 11.89
C GLY A 347 -17.24 6.23 10.88
N PHE A 348 -17.77 7.04 9.97
CA PHE A 348 -17.02 7.59 8.84
C PHE A 348 -17.31 9.07 8.60
N ALA A 349 -16.34 9.76 7.99
CA ALA A 349 -16.49 11.10 7.46
C ALA A 349 -16.52 11.04 5.92
N VAL A 350 -17.19 12.01 5.31
CA VAL A 350 -17.30 12.17 3.85
C VAL A 350 -16.63 13.49 3.44
N LEU A 351 -15.82 13.47 2.40
CA LEU A 351 -15.31 14.65 1.71
C LEU A 351 -15.61 14.53 0.21
N PRO A 352 -16.47 15.39 -0.35
CA PRO A 352 -16.59 15.55 -1.79
C PRO A 352 -15.24 15.92 -2.42
N ILE A 353 -14.94 15.35 -3.58
CA ILE A 353 -13.69 15.63 -4.33
C ILE A 353 -13.94 16.39 -5.64
N MET A 354 -15.18 16.39 -6.14
CA MET A 354 -15.66 17.14 -7.31
C MET A 354 -16.79 18.11 -6.91
N ALA A 355 -16.84 19.27 -7.55
CA ALA A 355 -17.96 20.22 -7.45
C ALA A 355 -19.04 19.95 -8.53
N ASP A 356 -18.56 19.67 -9.74
CA ASP A 356 -19.33 19.42 -10.97
C ASP A 356 -18.64 18.32 -11.79
N GLU A 357 -19.05 18.10 -13.04
CA GLU A 357 -18.55 17.02 -13.91
C GLU A 357 -17.09 17.20 -14.39
N SER A 358 -16.45 18.32 -14.04
CA SER A 358 -15.11 18.72 -14.49
C SER A 358 -14.22 19.32 -13.39
N THR A 359 -14.79 20.06 -12.43
CA THR A 359 -14.02 20.86 -11.45
C THR A 359 -13.86 20.13 -10.12
N SER A 360 -12.62 19.98 -9.63
CA SER A 360 -12.38 19.50 -8.26
C SER A 360 -12.72 20.57 -7.22
N CYS A 361 -13.44 20.20 -6.15
CA CYS A 361 -13.75 21.10 -5.03
C CYS A 361 -12.67 21.16 -3.94
N LEU A 362 -11.49 20.56 -4.19
CA LEU A 362 -10.40 20.44 -3.22
C LEU A 362 -9.47 21.66 -3.24
N GLN A 363 -9.62 22.52 -2.24
CA GLN A 363 -8.79 23.71 -2.04
C GLN A 363 -7.60 23.39 -1.13
N ASN A 364 -6.49 24.13 -1.29
CA ASN A 364 -5.31 24.02 -0.43
C ASN A 364 -5.60 24.67 0.94
N LYS A 365 -6.16 23.90 1.89
CA LYS A 365 -6.60 24.36 3.22
C LYS A 365 -6.78 23.22 4.22
N THR A 366 -7.01 23.58 5.48
CA THR A 366 -7.45 22.63 6.52
C THR A 366 -8.97 22.42 6.47
N TYR A 367 -9.39 21.16 6.47
CA TYR A 367 -10.79 20.73 6.60
C TYR A 367 -11.01 20.10 7.98
N THR A 368 -12.16 20.37 8.60
CA THR A 368 -12.63 19.67 9.80
C THR A 368 -13.92 18.93 9.47
N LEU A 369 -13.85 17.61 9.35
CA LEU A 369 -14.99 16.75 9.06
C LEU A 369 -15.58 16.20 10.36
N VAL A 370 -16.89 15.95 10.36
CA VAL A 370 -17.60 15.28 11.46
C VAL A 370 -17.80 13.81 11.11
N LEU A 371 -17.54 12.94 12.08
CA LEU A 371 -17.77 11.49 11.95
C LEU A 371 -19.27 11.16 12.09
N GLN A 372 -19.75 10.24 11.27
CA GLN A 372 -21.13 9.75 11.27
C GLN A 372 -21.17 8.32 11.80
N GLU A 373 -21.95 8.09 12.86
CA GLU A 373 -22.10 6.79 13.54
C GLU A 373 -23.04 5.84 12.77
N TYR A 374 -22.69 5.56 11.51
CA TYR A 374 -23.42 4.67 10.60
C TYR A 374 -22.45 3.68 9.92
N ASN A 375 -22.94 2.50 9.56
CA ASN A 375 -22.24 1.60 8.64
C ASN A 375 -22.35 2.14 7.21
N ILE A 376 -21.22 2.28 6.51
CA ILE A 376 -21.12 2.67 5.09
C ILE A 376 -21.95 1.72 4.20
N PHE A 377 -21.93 0.43 4.53
CA PHE A 377 -22.68 -0.64 3.88
C PHE A 377 -24.06 -0.90 4.56
N GLY A 378 -24.60 0.15 5.18
CA GLY A 378 -25.93 0.18 5.80
C GLY A 378 -27.08 0.14 4.78
N SER A 379 -28.30 0.46 5.23
CA SER A 379 -29.42 0.66 4.29
C SER A 379 -29.21 1.93 3.47
N ARG A 380 -29.75 1.97 2.25
CA ARG A 380 -29.59 3.08 1.28
C ARG A 380 -30.03 4.45 1.84
N THR A 381 -30.88 4.45 2.86
CA THR A 381 -31.33 5.65 3.58
C THR A 381 -30.25 6.36 4.39
N SER A 382 -29.14 5.69 4.75
CA SER A 382 -28.14 6.25 5.67
C SER A 382 -27.37 7.45 5.09
N PHE A 383 -26.89 7.36 3.84
CA PHE A 383 -26.13 8.45 3.20
C PHE A 383 -26.98 9.69 2.91
N GLY A 384 -28.28 9.51 2.64
CA GLY A 384 -29.22 10.62 2.45
C GLY A 384 -29.71 11.27 3.75
N GLN A 385 -29.35 10.73 4.92
CA GLN A 385 -29.81 11.19 6.24
C GLN A 385 -28.63 11.46 7.18
N LEU A 386 -27.68 12.28 6.71
CA LEU A 386 -26.70 12.95 7.57
C LEU A 386 -27.44 13.71 8.68
N LYS A 387 -27.33 13.22 9.92
CA LYS A 387 -27.83 13.93 11.09
C LYS A 387 -26.99 15.17 11.36
N THR A 388 -27.62 16.17 11.95
CA THR A 388 -26.91 17.35 12.47
C THR A 388 -25.85 16.92 13.50
N PRO A 389 -24.63 17.51 13.47
CA PRO A 389 -23.56 17.15 14.40
C PRO A 389 -23.96 17.28 15.88
N ALA A 390 -23.95 16.16 16.61
CA ALA A 390 -24.19 16.16 18.04
C ALA A 390 -23.06 16.85 18.82
N LYS A 391 -23.38 17.50 19.94
CA LYS A 391 -22.38 18.13 20.82
C LYS A 391 -21.47 17.05 21.43
N GLY A 392 -20.23 16.97 20.93
CA GLY A 392 -19.26 15.94 21.32
C GLY A 392 -18.91 14.94 20.21
N SER A 393 -19.51 15.05 19.02
CA SER A 393 -19.18 14.22 17.85
C SER A 393 -17.67 14.14 17.59
N VAL A 394 -17.19 12.97 17.19
CA VAL A 394 -15.80 12.79 16.72
C VAL A 394 -15.54 13.69 15.51
N LYS A 395 -14.36 14.32 15.46
CA LYS A 395 -13.95 15.21 14.36
C LYS A 395 -12.63 14.78 13.76
N VAL A 396 -12.55 14.68 12.44
CA VAL A 396 -11.30 14.43 11.71
C VAL A 396 -10.79 15.77 11.18
N LYS A 397 -9.56 16.16 11.55
CA LYS A 397 -8.87 17.33 11.00
C LYS A 397 -7.79 16.88 10.04
N LEU A 398 -7.87 17.37 8.81
CA LEU A 398 -6.89 17.09 7.76
C LEU A 398 -6.54 18.38 7.00
N GLN A 399 -5.32 18.44 6.47
CA GLN A 399 -4.91 19.44 5.49
C GLN A 399 -4.96 18.81 4.10
N VAL A 400 -5.45 19.56 3.12
CA VAL A 400 -5.36 19.24 1.69
C VAL A 400 -4.43 20.26 1.04
N PHE A 401 -3.55 19.82 0.15
CA PHE A 401 -2.59 20.67 -0.56
C PHE A 401 -2.19 20.05 -1.90
N ASP A 402 -1.46 20.79 -2.71
CA ASP A 402 -1.00 20.35 -4.03
C ASP A 402 0.15 19.33 -3.92
N ILE A 403 0.31 18.47 -4.94
CA ILE A 403 1.39 17.47 -4.96
C ILE A 403 2.74 18.22 -5.12
N PRO A 404 3.71 18.07 -4.20
CA PRO A 404 4.99 18.78 -4.28
C PRO A 404 5.77 18.46 -5.56
N ASN A 405 6.41 19.47 -6.15
CA ASN A 405 7.17 19.38 -7.41
C ASN A 405 8.24 18.28 -7.40
N GLN A 406 8.81 17.96 -6.22
CA GLN A 406 9.82 16.91 -6.03
C GLN A 406 9.27 15.49 -6.21
N ILE A 407 7.94 15.30 -6.15
CA ILE A 407 7.28 13.98 -6.31
C ILE A 407 6.19 13.95 -7.39
N ILE A 408 5.69 15.09 -7.87
CA ILE A 408 4.61 15.14 -8.87
C ILE A 408 4.95 14.34 -10.14
N GLY A 409 6.21 14.36 -10.57
CA GLY A 409 6.67 13.57 -11.71
C GLY A 409 6.58 12.05 -11.52
N PHE A 410 6.61 11.55 -10.29
CA PHE A 410 6.35 10.14 -9.99
C PHE A 410 4.85 9.88 -9.87
N VAL A 411 4.13 10.75 -9.14
CA VAL A 411 2.68 10.63 -8.88
C VAL A 411 1.88 10.64 -10.19
N ASP A 412 2.18 11.55 -11.12
CA ASP A 412 1.49 11.62 -12.42
C ASP A 412 1.83 10.46 -13.38
N SER A 413 2.76 9.58 -13.01
CA SER A 413 3.03 8.33 -13.71
C SER A 413 2.31 7.11 -13.09
N LEU A 414 1.61 7.29 -11.97
CA LEU A 414 0.83 6.25 -11.28
C LEU A 414 -0.59 6.11 -11.89
N PRO A 415 -1.35 5.05 -11.53
CA PRO A 415 -2.69 4.78 -12.06
C PRO A 415 -3.65 5.96 -11.95
N ASP A 416 -4.70 5.95 -12.78
CA ASP A 416 -5.71 7.01 -12.81
C ASP A 416 -6.54 7.09 -11.52
N VAL A 417 -6.66 5.98 -10.79
CA VAL A 417 -7.29 5.89 -9.47
C VAL A 417 -6.38 5.15 -8.49
N LEU A 418 -5.86 5.86 -7.48
CA LEU A 418 -4.98 5.30 -6.45
C LEU A 418 -4.95 6.21 -5.21
N ILE A 419 -5.09 5.65 -4.01
CA ILE A 419 -4.83 6.34 -2.73
C ILE A 419 -3.64 5.66 -2.04
N TRP A 420 -2.53 6.36 -1.83
CA TRP A 420 -1.34 5.72 -1.27
C TRP A 420 -0.36 6.69 -0.57
N ASN A 421 0.62 6.12 0.12
CA ASN A 421 1.64 6.89 0.83
C ASN A 421 2.69 7.43 -0.18
N PRO A 422 3.03 8.74 -0.16
CA PRO A 422 3.98 9.37 -1.09
C PRO A 422 5.39 8.76 -1.04
N MET A 423 5.80 8.19 0.10
CA MET A 423 7.12 7.57 0.31
C MET A 423 7.38 6.38 -0.61
N PHE A 424 6.33 5.82 -1.21
CA PHE A 424 6.40 4.68 -2.14
C PHE A 424 6.18 5.06 -3.62
N ALA A 425 5.77 6.31 -3.91
CA ALA A 425 5.43 6.75 -5.27
C ALA A 425 6.57 6.53 -6.28
N ARG A 426 7.81 6.83 -5.88
CA ARG A 426 9.02 6.62 -6.71
C ARG A 426 9.28 5.14 -7.03
N MET A 427 8.91 4.20 -6.15
CA MET A 427 9.10 2.76 -6.40
C MET A 427 8.02 2.17 -7.31
N ALA A 428 6.75 2.56 -7.12
CA ALA A 428 5.69 2.18 -8.07
C ALA A 428 5.87 2.83 -9.45
N PHE A 429 6.53 3.99 -9.51
CA PHE A 429 6.99 4.59 -10.76
C PHE A 429 8.04 3.73 -11.49
N TYR A 430 9.10 3.26 -10.81
CA TYR A 430 10.06 2.33 -11.43
C TYR A 430 9.37 1.05 -11.92
N TYR A 431 8.47 0.48 -11.11
CA TYR A 431 7.65 -0.66 -11.51
C TYR A 431 6.81 -0.36 -12.75
N ARG A 432 6.07 0.76 -12.80
CA ARG A 432 5.25 1.13 -13.97
C ARG A 432 6.08 1.47 -15.21
N ARG A 433 7.30 2.00 -15.06
CA ARG A 433 8.23 2.17 -16.19
C ARG A 433 8.58 0.81 -16.80
N LEU A 434 9.06 -0.12 -15.97
CA LEU A 434 9.45 -1.48 -16.39
C LEU A 434 8.27 -2.29 -16.92
N LEU A 435 7.07 -2.08 -16.36
CA LEU A 435 5.81 -2.66 -16.82
C LEU A 435 5.47 -2.16 -18.24
N CYS A 436 5.47 -0.85 -18.48
CA CYS A 436 5.27 -0.28 -19.82
C CYS A 436 6.34 -0.75 -20.81
N GLU A 437 7.61 -0.75 -20.42
CA GLU A 437 8.71 -1.20 -21.28
C GLU A 437 8.50 -2.66 -21.70
N THR A 438 8.18 -3.54 -20.75
CA THR A 438 7.90 -4.96 -21.03
C THR A 438 6.65 -5.16 -21.90
N LEU A 439 5.56 -4.44 -21.62
CA LEU A 439 4.27 -4.63 -22.29
C LEU A 439 4.15 -3.94 -23.65
N LEU A 440 4.79 -2.78 -23.85
CA LEU A 440 4.59 -1.91 -25.02
C LEU A 440 5.82 -1.83 -25.94
N LYS A 441 7.03 -2.06 -25.42
CA LYS A 441 8.30 -1.89 -26.16
C LYS A 441 9.04 -3.21 -26.39
N SER A 442 8.97 -4.16 -25.45
CA SER A 442 9.64 -5.47 -25.56
C SER A 442 8.77 -6.60 -26.14
N LYS A 443 7.44 -6.47 -26.12
CA LYS A 443 6.54 -7.50 -26.69
C LYS A 443 6.61 -7.54 -28.22
N THR A 444 6.93 -8.71 -28.77
CA THR A 444 6.89 -8.99 -30.22
C THR A 444 5.45 -9.04 -30.77
N ASN A 445 4.48 -9.41 -29.94
CA ASN A 445 3.06 -9.36 -30.24
C ASN A 445 2.31 -8.68 -29.09
N LEU A 446 1.85 -7.45 -29.32
CA LEU A 446 1.06 -6.68 -28.35
C LEU A 446 -0.27 -7.37 -27.99
N MET A 447 -0.83 -8.16 -28.91
CA MET A 447 -2.08 -8.91 -28.71
C MET A 447 -1.87 -10.26 -28.00
N SER A 448 -0.65 -10.63 -27.58
CA SER A 448 -0.43 -11.87 -26.82
C SER A 448 -0.98 -11.73 -25.40
N THR A 449 -1.87 -12.64 -25.01
CA THR A 449 -2.41 -12.83 -23.66
C THR A 449 -1.62 -13.85 -22.84
N GLU A 450 -0.44 -14.27 -23.31
CA GLU A 450 0.42 -15.22 -22.60
C GLU A 450 0.92 -14.66 -21.25
N LEU A 451 0.99 -15.52 -20.24
CA LEU A 451 1.52 -15.20 -18.92
C LEU A 451 2.99 -14.76 -19.02
N LEU A 452 3.29 -13.53 -18.64
CA LEU A 452 4.64 -12.98 -18.71
C LEU A 452 5.46 -13.46 -17.53
N SER A 453 6.49 -14.28 -17.78
CA SER A 453 7.40 -14.80 -16.75
C SER A 453 8.37 -13.74 -16.23
N ASP A 454 7.84 -12.71 -15.57
CA ASP A 454 8.58 -11.63 -14.92
C ASP A 454 8.24 -11.56 -13.42
N ALA A 455 9.12 -12.14 -12.61
CA ALA A 455 8.97 -12.22 -11.17
C ALA A 455 8.91 -10.85 -10.46
N PHE A 456 9.54 -9.81 -11.01
CA PHE A 456 9.49 -8.46 -10.44
C PHE A 456 8.12 -7.84 -10.70
N LEU A 457 7.63 -7.91 -11.94
CA LEU A 457 6.33 -7.33 -12.31
C LEU A 457 5.17 -8.08 -11.67
N ALA A 458 5.25 -9.41 -11.54
CA ALA A 458 4.24 -10.22 -10.87
C ALA A 458 4.15 -9.95 -9.35
N THR A 459 5.30 -9.77 -8.67
CA THR A 459 5.32 -9.70 -7.20
C THR A 459 5.35 -8.30 -6.60
N PHE A 460 5.87 -7.28 -7.30
CA PHE A 460 5.94 -5.92 -6.75
C PHE A 460 4.57 -5.40 -6.28
N PRO A 461 3.48 -5.52 -7.05
CA PRO A 461 2.15 -5.12 -6.60
C PRO A 461 1.62 -5.91 -5.38
N VAL A 462 1.96 -7.20 -5.23
CA VAL A 462 1.55 -7.99 -4.05
C VAL A 462 2.33 -7.57 -2.80
N ILE A 463 3.60 -7.20 -2.98
CA ILE A 463 4.43 -6.66 -1.90
C ILE A 463 3.98 -5.24 -1.54
N ALA A 464 3.40 -4.47 -2.46
CA ALA A 464 2.92 -3.11 -2.23
C ALA A 464 1.77 -3.00 -1.19
N ASP A 465 1.01 -4.08 -0.94
CA ASP A 465 0.08 -4.20 0.19
C ASP A 465 0.74 -4.58 1.52
N GLN A 466 1.95 -5.16 1.49
CA GLN A 466 2.70 -5.56 2.68
C GLN A 466 3.54 -4.38 3.18
N THR A 467 2.88 -3.47 3.91
CA THR A 467 3.44 -2.17 4.32
C THR A 467 4.77 -2.28 5.07
N ASP A 468 4.97 -3.33 5.87
CA ASP A 468 6.21 -3.58 6.60
C ASP A 468 7.38 -4.02 5.69
N LEU A 469 7.09 -4.82 4.66
CA LEU A 469 8.05 -5.22 3.63
C LEU A 469 8.36 -4.06 2.68
N MET A 470 7.38 -3.20 2.37
CA MET A 470 7.62 -1.95 1.63
C MET A 470 8.48 -0.95 2.41
N ASP A 471 8.31 -0.84 3.73
CA ASP A 471 9.21 -0.02 4.56
C ASP A 471 10.65 -0.55 4.55
N PHE A 472 10.83 -1.87 4.62
CA PHE A 472 12.14 -2.53 4.52
C PHE A 472 12.80 -2.33 3.15
N VAL A 473 12.07 -2.56 2.05
CA VAL A 473 12.57 -2.32 0.69
C VAL A 473 12.93 -0.84 0.51
N ARG A 474 12.12 0.08 1.05
CA ARG A 474 12.39 1.52 1.01
C ARG A 474 13.65 1.89 1.79
N SER A 475 13.93 1.30 2.96
CA SER A 475 15.13 1.67 3.72
C SER A 475 16.40 1.27 2.97
N ILE A 476 16.49 0.01 2.52
CA ILE A 476 17.65 -0.48 1.76
C ILE A 476 17.77 0.25 0.42
N TRP A 477 16.65 0.56 -0.27
CA TRP A 477 16.70 1.38 -1.48
C TRP A 477 17.23 2.80 -1.22
N MET A 478 16.83 3.45 -0.12
CA MET A 478 17.32 4.79 0.23
C MET A 478 18.77 4.79 0.70
N GLU A 479 19.27 3.69 1.27
CA GLU A 479 20.70 3.48 1.53
C GLU A 479 21.48 3.28 0.22
N ARG A 480 21.01 2.38 -0.65
CA ARG A 480 21.64 2.10 -1.95
C ARG A 480 21.66 3.34 -2.85
N LYS A 481 20.56 4.10 -2.90
CA LYS A 481 20.44 5.32 -3.72
C LYS A 481 21.43 6.41 -3.32
N LYS A 482 21.86 6.49 -2.05
CA LYS A 482 22.94 7.41 -1.61
C LYS A 482 24.32 7.02 -2.13
N GLN A 483 24.48 5.80 -2.67
CA GLN A 483 25.73 5.28 -3.26
C GLN A 483 25.72 5.34 -4.80
N LEU A 484 24.58 5.67 -5.42
CA LEU A 484 24.46 5.83 -6.86
C LEU A 484 24.87 7.26 -7.25
N GLU A 485 25.35 7.46 -8.47
CA GLU A 485 25.71 8.80 -8.94
C GLU A 485 24.47 9.67 -9.11
N ASN A 486 24.53 10.94 -8.68
CA ASN A 486 23.45 11.93 -8.78
C ASN A 486 22.99 12.27 -10.22
N LYS A 487 23.46 11.53 -11.23
CA LYS A 487 23.18 11.70 -12.66
C LYS A 487 22.68 10.43 -13.35
N GLU A 488 22.40 9.34 -12.61
CA GLU A 488 21.72 8.18 -13.20
C GLU A 488 20.37 8.58 -13.81
N ASN A 489 20.06 8.03 -14.98
CA ASN A 489 18.79 8.31 -15.65
C ASN A 489 17.67 7.40 -15.12
N GLU A 490 16.43 7.75 -15.45
CA GLU A 490 15.21 7.05 -15.04
C GLU A 490 15.22 5.53 -15.29
N ALA A 491 15.83 5.08 -16.39
CA ALA A 491 15.92 3.67 -16.75
C ALA A 491 16.97 2.92 -15.90
N VAL A 492 18.13 3.55 -15.67
CA VAL A 492 19.19 2.99 -14.82
C VAL A 492 18.72 2.91 -13.37
N GLU A 493 18.06 3.95 -12.84
CA GLU A 493 17.48 3.90 -11.50
C GLU A 493 16.43 2.79 -11.36
N ALA A 494 15.57 2.60 -12.36
CA ALA A 494 14.57 1.53 -12.36
C ALA A 494 15.19 0.13 -12.40
N ALA A 495 16.23 -0.07 -13.23
CA ALA A 495 16.97 -1.32 -13.29
C ALA A 495 17.72 -1.62 -11.97
N ASN A 496 18.38 -0.62 -11.39
CA ASN A 496 19.03 -0.71 -10.07
C ASN A 496 18.02 -1.02 -8.95
N PHE A 497 16.80 -0.45 -9.00
CA PHE A 497 15.73 -0.80 -8.07
C PHE A 497 15.24 -2.24 -8.26
N ARG A 498 15.07 -2.70 -9.50
CA ARG A 498 14.68 -4.08 -9.83
C ARG A 498 15.69 -5.11 -9.30
N ASP A 499 16.98 -4.91 -9.51
CA ASP A 499 18.04 -5.78 -8.98
C ASP A 499 17.97 -5.86 -7.44
N LEU A 500 17.90 -4.71 -6.76
CA LEU A 500 17.78 -4.64 -5.31
C LEU A 500 16.50 -5.34 -4.80
N PHE A 501 15.36 -5.14 -5.46
CA PHE A 501 14.10 -5.82 -5.13
C PHE A 501 14.23 -7.35 -5.28
N MET A 502 14.84 -7.83 -6.37
CA MET A 502 15.03 -9.25 -6.62
C MET A 502 15.96 -9.92 -5.59
N ARG A 503 16.93 -9.18 -5.03
CA ARG A 503 17.80 -9.64 -3.92
C ARG A 503 17.20 -9.50 -2.53
N THR A 504 16.05 -8.83 -2.37
CA THR A 504 15.47 -8.50 -1.06
C THR A 504 14.00 -8.90 -0.94
N ALA A 505 13.10 -8.11 -1.52
CA ALA A 505 11.65 -8.28 -1.47
C ALA A 505 11.21 -9.64 -1.99
N PHE A 506 11.74 -10.02 -3.17
CA PHE A 506 11.43 -11.28 -3.85
C PHE A 506 11.85 -12.51 -3.05
N ILE A 507 13.04 -12.50 -2.43
CA ILE A 507 13.50 -13.66 -1.64
C ILE A 507 12.74 -13.79 -0.32
N LEU A 508 12.31 -12.67 0.29
CA LEU A 508 11.42 -12.69 1.45
C LEU A 508 10.02 -13.18 1.07
N TYR A 509 9.52 -12.79 -0.11
CA TYR A 509 8.19 -13.14 -0.58
C TYR A 509 8.11 -14.59 -1.09
N ARG A 510 7.35 -15.41 -0.37
CA ARG A 510 7.13 -16.86 -0.59
C ARG A 510 8.36 -17.78 -0.53
N THR A 511 9.58 -17.33 -0.84
CA THR A 511 10.79 -18.21 -0.80
C THR A 511 11.28 -18.45 0.63
N VAL A 512 11.43 -17.41 1.45
CA VAL A 512 11.72 -17.55 2.89
C VAL A 512 10.46 -18.04 3.64
N PRO A 513 10.59 -18.94 4.64
CA PRO A 513 9.49 -19.33 5.52
C PRO A 513 9.13 -18.20 6.51
N MET A 514 8.46 -17.18 6.00
CA MET A 514 7.98 -16.02 6.75
C MET A 514 6.45 -16.07 6.95
N PRO A 515 5.91 -15.57 8.08
CA PRO A 515 4.46 -15.41 8.27
C PRO A 515 3.82 -14.42 7.29
N ASP A 516 2.53 -14.61 7.01
CA ASP A 516 1.75 -13.70 6.20
C ASP A 516 1.59 -12.31 6.85
N TYR A 517 1.50 -11.28 6.02
CA TYR A 517 1.29 -9.91 6.49
C TYR A 517 -0.11 -9.75 7.07
N CYS A 518 -0.21 -9.43 8.37
CA CYS A 518 -1.49 -9.38 9.06
C CYS A 518 -1.49 -8.32 10.17
N LEU A 519 -2.11 -7.15 9.92
CA LEU A 519 -2.28 -6.08 10.90
C LEU A 519 -3.03 -6.51 12.18
N THR A 520 -3.83 -7.57 12.10
CA THR A 520 -4.55 -8.17 13.25
C THR A 520 -3.71 -9.19 14.03
N ASN A 521 -2.48 -9.52 13.61
CA ASN A 521 -1.57 -10.44 14.31
C ASN A 521 -0.21 -9.76 14.62
N PRO A 522 -0.05 -9.10 15.79
CA PRO A 522 1.20 -8.41 16.13
C PRO A 522 2.39 -9.36 16.32
N ARG A 523 2.17 -10.66 16.63
CA ARG A 523 3.27 -11.64 16.76
C ARG A 523 3.91 -11.91 15.39
N ALA A 524 3.09 -12.11 14.35
CA ALA A 524 3.57 -12.28 12.99
C ALA A 524 4.37 -11.06 12.49
N LEU A 525 3.94 -9.83 12.81
CA LEU A 525 4.68 -8.61 12.44
C LEU A 525 6.04 -8.50 13.15
N ILE A 526 6.14 -8.93 14.41
CA ILE A 526 7.42 -8.98 15.14
C ILE A 526 8.36 -10.04 14.53
N GLU A 527 7.83 -11.21 14.19
CA GLU A 527 8.59 -12.29 13.53
C GLU A 527 9.13 -11.85 12.15
N ARG A 528 8.26 -11.26 11.32
CA ARG A 528 8.63 -10.63 10.04
C ARG A 528 9.72 -9.57 10.20
N SER A 529 9.58 -8.67 11.19
CA SER A 529 10.61 -7.66 11.51
C SER A 529 11.97 -8.27 11.87
N ASN A 530 12.00 -9.42 12.55
CA ASN A 530 13.26 -10.09 12.89
C ASN A 530 13.88 -10.81 11.68
N ILE A 531 13.05 -11.40 10.80
CA ILE A 531 13.49 -11.96 9.51
C ILE A 531 14.12 -10.86 8.64
N PHE A 532 13.50 -9.69 8.56
CA PHE A 532 14.02 -8.52 7.83
C PHE A 532 15.38 -8.06 8.34
N LYS A 533 15.55 -7.90 9.68
CA LYS A 533 16.84 -7.54 10.29
C LYS A 533 17.94 -8.55 9.95
N SER A 534 17.64 -9.85 10.07
CA SER A 534 18.60 -10.92 9.77
C SER A 534 19.07 -10.91 8.31
N LEU A 535 18.18 -10.59 7.35
CA LEU A 535 18.58 -10.37 5.96
C LEU A 535 19.46 -9.12 5.81
N HIS A 536 19.05 -8.00 6.42
CA HIS A 536 19.80 -6.73 6.37
C HIS A 536 21.23 -6.89 6.91
N GLU A 537 21.41 -7.58 8.05
CA GLU A 537 22.72 -7.90 8.63
C GLU A 537 23.57 -8.76 7.68
N SER A 538 22.98 -9.75 6.99
CA SER A 538 23.71 -10.58 6.01
C SER A 538 24.10 -9.80 4.75
N LEU A 539 23.29 -8.84 4.33
CA LEU A 539 23.62 -7.91 3.24
C LEU A 539 24.76 -6.97 3.65
N GLN A 540 24.65 -6.27 4.79
CA GLN A 540 25.72 -5.40 5.29
C GLN A 540 27.07 -6.12 5.44
N GLN A 541 27.07 -7.37 5.92
CA GLN A 541 28.32 -8.09 6.18
C GLN A 541 29.09 -8.50 4.92
N ARG A 542 28.41 -8.85 3.80
CA ARG A 542 29.05 -9.46 2.61
C ARG A 542 28.39 -9.21 1.25
N ASN A 543 27.34 -8.38 1.16
CA ASN A 543 26.47 -8.25 -0.02
C ASN A 543 26.08 -9.63 -0.60
N SER A 544 25.55 -10.52 0.27
CA SER A 544 25.30 -11.91 -0.11
C SER A 544 23.96 -12.43 0.43
N GLU A 545 22.92 -12.19 -0.36
CA GLU A 545 21.62 -12.86 -0.31
C GLU A 545 21.74 -14.38 -0.39
N LEU A 546 22.70 -14.91 -1.17
CA LEU A 546 22.96 -16.35 -1.29
C LEU A 546 23.44 -16.95 0.05
N LYS A 547 24.29 -16.25 0.81
CA LYS A 547 24.71 -16.68 2.15
C LYS A 547 23.52 -16.76 3.09
N TYR A 548 22.63 -15.76 3.08
CA TYR A 548 21.41 -15.76 3.88
C TYR A 548 20.52 -16.95 3.55
N LEU A 549 20.18 -17.15 2.27
CA LEU A 549 19.36 -18.27 1.81
C LEU A 549 19.98 -19.63 2.13
N SER A 550 21.32 -19.78 2.03
CA SER A 550 22.01 -21.02 2.39
C SER A 550 21.93 -21.40 3.87
N SER A 551 21.54 -20.47 4.74
CA SER A 551 21.36 -20.69 6.19
C SER A 551 19.91 -21.00 6.60
N ILE A 552 18.97 -20.97 5.65
CA ILE A 552 17.52 -21.06 5.93
C ILE A 552 16.88 -22.15 5.04
N ARG A 553 15.93 -22.91 5.61
CA ARG A 553 15.11 -23.85 4.84
C ARG A 553 14.09 -23.10 3.98
N CYS A 554 14.46 -22.80 2.75
CA CYS A 554 13.60 -22.13 1.78
C CYS A 554 12.43 -23.03 1.33
N LYS A 555 11.30 -22.41 1.00
CA LYS A 555 10.15 -23.05 0.34
C LYS A 555 10.47 -23.29 -1.15
N PRO A 556 9.88 -24.31 -1.80
CA PRO A 556 10.02 -24.51 -3.25
C PRO A 556 9.36 -23.37 -4.04
N ILE A 557 9.98 -22.99 -5.15
CA ILE A 557 9.52 -21.94 -6.06
C ILE A 557 8.55 -22.55 -7.08
N ASN A 558 7.26 -22.19 -7.03
CA ASN A 558 6.34 -22.44 -8.14
C ASN A 558 6.48 -21.33 -9.18
N ILE A 559 6.98 -21.64 -10.37
CA ILE A 559 7.24 -20.62 -11.41
C ILE A 559 5.98 -19.86 -11.85
N GLN A 560 4.78 -20.47 -11.70
CA GLN A 560 3.51 -19.84 -12.02
C GLN A 560 3.13 -18.71 -11.03
N ASP A 561 3.58 -18.77 -9.77
CA ASP A 561 3.38 -17.72 -8.76
C ASP A 561 4.10 -16.40 -9.12
N TYR A 562 4.98 -16.45 -10.12
CA TYR A 562 5.89 -15.38 -10.53
C TYR A 562 5.69 -14.95 -11.99
N ALA A 563 4.56 -15.35 -12.60
CA ALA A 563 4.15 -14.89 -13.90
C ALA A 563 3.04 -13.83 -13.78
N LEU A 564 3.19 -12.73 -14.52
CA LEU A 564 2.19 -11.68 -14.66
C LEU A 564 1.11 -12.14 -15.65
N ASP A 565 -0.09 -12.38 -15.13
CA ASP A 565 -1.32 -12.40 -15.92
C ASP A 565 -1.70 -10.96 -16.33
N ILE A 566 -2.36 -10.80 -17.47
CA ILE A 566 -2.81 -9.54 -18.07
C ILE A 566 -4.33 -9.56 -18.31
N VAL A 567 -4.92 -10.75 -18.36
CA VAL A 567 -6.36 -11.01 -18.58
C VAL A 567 -7.02 -11.62 -17.34
N GLY A 568 -6.31 -11.58 -16.20
CA GLY A 568 -6.75 -12.14 -14.93
C GLY A 568 -7.83 -11.31 -14.25
N SER A 569 -8.22 -11.70 -13.04
CA SER A 569 -9.33 -11.08 -12.30
C SER A 569 -9.17 -9.58 -12.03
N HIS A 570 -7.94 -9.05 -12.08
CA HIS A 570 -7.64 -7.61 -11.91
C HIS A 570 -7.91 -6.77 -13.17
N SER A 571 -8.14 -7.39 -14.33
CA SER A 571 -8.29 -6.73 -15.64
C SER A 571 -9.75 -6.45 -16.02
N LEU A 572 -10.69 -6.80 -15.13
CA LEU A 572 -12.14 -6.64 -15.28
C LEU A 572 -12.63 -5.66 -14.21
N ASP A 573 -13.49 -4.71 -14.59
CA ASP A 573 -14.22 -3.79 -13.70
C ASP A 573 -15.70 -4.23 -13.54
#